data_AF-A0A7Z9BTL4-F1
#
_entry.id   AF-A0A7Z9BTL4-F1
#
_cell.length_a   1.000
_cell.length_b   1.000
_cell.length_c   1.000
_cell.angle_alpha   90.00
_cell.angle_beta   90.00
_cell.angle_gamma   90.00
#
_symmetry.space_group_name_H-M   'P 1'
#
loop_
_entity.id
_entity.type
_entity.pdbx_description
1 polymer ?
#
loop_
_entity_poly.entity_id
_entity_poly.type
_entity_poly.pdbx_seq_one_letter_code
_entity_poly.pdbx_strand_id
1 'polypeptide(L)'
;MSSLTASPTRFQRSIFFDFQRAKSSPNYQNRLAIHYEDSPGDTLNDSDKKGFSKWVGQLYQELPFPVEYVAGQPYKTAAEMTEDVRQTGVLKISTDFNDPVVLSSQENLYFRATHDSHHILGGWDFSWEGELAACQYFCTLTNNSLYHRILFSELILQAASCLHLGGFTEQKLVLTLPY
;
A
#
# COMPACT_ATOMS: atom_id res chain seq x y z
N MET A 1 -25.95 -6.53 -3.06
CA MET A 1 -24.57 -6.26 -2.60
C MET A 1 -24.18 -7.35 -1.63
N SER A 2 -23.34 -8.30 -2.06
CA SER A 2 -22.91 -9.39 -1.19
C SER A 2 -21.82 -8.84 -0.28
N SER A 3 -22.11 -8.74 1.02
CA SER A 3 -21.08 -8.53 2.05
C SER A 3 -20.10 -9.70 1.95
N LEU A 4 -18.95 -9.47 1.34
CA LEU A 4 -17.92 -10.49 1.19
C LEU A 4 -17.15 -10.54 2.51
N THR A 5 -17.55 -11.49 3.35
CA THR A 5 -16.76 -11.86 4.52
C THR A 5 -15.45 -12.49 4.04
N ALA A 6 -14.34 -12.09 4.65
CA ALA A 6 -13.04 -12.73 4.46
C ALA A 6 -13.11 -14.17 5.01
N SER A 7 -13.68 -15.09 4.24
CA SER A 7 -13.72 -16.50 4.61
C SER A 7 -12.27 -17.03 4.68
N PRO A 8 -11.86 -17.72 5.76
CA PRO A 8 -10.52 -18.30 5.90
C PRO A 8 -10.09 -19.19 4.72
N THR A 9 -11.05 -19.74 3.98
CA THR A 9 -10.82 -20.51 2.75
C THR A 9 -10.31 -19.68 1.56
N ARG A 10 -10.40 -18.34 1.58
CA ARG A 10 -10.04 -17.47 0.44
C ARG A 10 -8.54 -17.16 0.36
N PHE A 11 -7.78 -17.34 1.45
CA PHE A 11 -6.35 -16.98 1.52
C PHE A 11 -5.45 -18.19 1.86
N GLN A 12 -5.65 -19.32 1.18
CA GLN A 12 -4.88 -20.56 1.43
C GLN A 12 -3.37 -20.41 1.19
N ARG A 13 -2.95 -19.42 0.37
CA ARG A 13 -1.55 -19.14 0.07
C ARG A 13 -1.10 -17.86 0.77
N SER A 14 0.07 -17.94 1.41
CA SER A 14 0.75 -16.77 1.97
C SER A 14 1.10 -15.75 0.89
N ILE A 15 0.88 -14.46 1.17
CA ILE A 15 1.23 -13.34 0.29
C ILE A 15 2.73 -13.31 -0.04
N PHE A 16 3.58 -13.87 0.84
CA PHE A 16 5.03 -13.86 0.66
C PHE A 16 5.47 -14.63 -0.58
N PHE A 17 4.69 -15.62 -1.02
CA PHE A 17 4.93 -16.27 -2.30
C PHE A 17 4.66 -15.34 -3.50
N ASP A 18 3.73 -14.39 -3.37
CA ASP A 18 3.38 -13.45 -4.43
C ASP A 18 4.44 -12.37 -4.58
N PHE A 19 5.04 -11.91 -3.49
CA PHE A 19 6.22 -11.05 -3.56
C PHE A 19 7.36 -11.73 -4.33
N GLN A 20 7.63 -13.02 -4.06
CA GLN A 20 8.67 -13.76 -4.81
C GLN A 20 8.33 -13.90 -6.29
N ARG A 21 7.05 -14.15 -6.63
CA ARG A 21 6.60 -14.22 -8.02
C ARG A 21 6.71 -12.87 -8.72
N ALA A 22 6.35 -11.79 -8.02
CA ALA A 22 6.43 -10.42 -8.54
C ALA A 22 7.87 -9.96 -8.81
N LYS A 23 8.84 -10.43 -8.03
CA LYS A 23 10.26 -10.17 -8.26
C LYS A 23 10.86 -11.00 -9.40
N SER A 24 10.39 -12.24 -9.59
CA SER A 24 11.01 -13.20 -10.51
C SER A 24 10.37 -13.28 -11.90
N SER A 25 9.16 -12.74 -12.09
CA SER A 25 8.40 -12.89 -13.32
C SER A 25 8.21 -11.54 -14.04
N PRO A 26 8.85 -11.33 -15.20
CA PRO A 26 8.82 -10.06 -15.93
C PRO A 26 7.40 -9.60 -16.32
N ASN A 27 6.47 -10.53 -16.50
CA ASN A 27 5.09 -10.23 -16.89
C ASN A 27 4.11 -10.14 -15.71
N TYR A 28 4.57 -10.41 -14.48
CA TYR A 28 3.64 -10.47 -13.36
C TYR A 28 3.13 -9.09 -12.95
N GLN A 29 3.96 -8.06 -13.02
CA GLN A 29 3.51 -6.67 -12.82
C GLN A 29 2.36 -6.31 -13.77
N ASN A 30 2.50 -6.57 -15.08
CA ASN A 30 1.42 -6.32 -16.05
C ASN A 30 0.16 -7.14 -15.75
N ARG A 31 0.31 -8.40 -15.32
CA ARG A 31 -0.83 -9.21 -14.89
C ARG A 31 -1.53 -8.64 -13.67
N LEU A 32 -0.78 -8.12 -12.70
CA LEU A 32 -1.33 -7.49 -11.51
C LEU A 32 -2.07 -6.20 -11.85
N ALA A 33 -1.53 -5.40 -12.77
CA ALA A 33 -2.18 -4.19 -13.28
C ALA A 33 -3.52 -4.53 -13.95
N ILE A 34 -3.53 -5.43 -14.94
CA ILE A 34 -4.74 -5.87 -15.62
C ILE A 34 -5.76 -6.46 -14.63
N HIS A 35 -5.29 -7.32 -13.71
CA HIS A 35 -6.15 -7.91 -12.69
C HIS A 35 -6.79 -6.85 -11.79
N TYR A 36 -6.03 -5.83 -11.39
CA TYR A 36 -6.56 -4.73 -10.62
C TYR A 36 -7.66 -4.02 -11.40
N GLU A 37 -7.39 -3.61 -12.64
CA GLU A 37 -8.35 -2.90 -13.50
C GLU A 37 -9.63 -3.70 -13.75
N ASP A 38 -9.51 -4.99 -14.10
CA ASP A 38 -10.65 -5.86 -14.42
C ASP A 38 -11.47 -6.30 -13.19
N SER A 39 -10.88 -6.24 -12.00
CA SER A 39 -11.54 -6.68 -10.76
C SER A 39 -12.54 -5.64 -10.26
N PRO A 40 -13.74 -6.07 -9.80
CA PRO A 40 -14.60 -5.18 -9.02
C PRO A 40 -13.95 -4.89 -7.66
N GLY A 41 -14.24 -3.71 -7.10
CA GLY A 41 -13.80 -3.38 -5.74
C GLY A 41 -14.47 -4.27 -4.69
N ASP A 42 -13.67 -4.97 -3.89
CA ASP A 42 -14.11 -5.67 -2.69
C ASP A 42 -14.48 -4.65 -1.58
N THR A 43 -15.30 -5.09 -0.63
CA THR A 43 -15.66 -4.32 0.56
C THR A 43 -15.29 -5.09 1.82
N LEU A 44 -14.85 -4.39 2.86
CA LEU A 44 -14.67 -4.96 4.19
C LEU A 44 -15.87 -4.67 5.09
N ASN A 45 -16.13 -5.55 6.06
CA ASN A 45 -17.08 -5.26 7.13
C ASN A 45 -16.48 -4.25 8.13
N ASP A 46 -17.34 -3.62 8.93
CA ASP A 46 -16.94 -2.55 9.85
C ASP A 46 -15.92 -2.99 10.91
N SER A 47 -15.99 -4.26 11.35
CA SER A 47 -15.04 -4.80 12.32
C SER A 47 -13.64 -4.89 11.74
N ASP A 48 -13.51 -5.39 10.52
CA ASP A 48 -12.22 -5.50 9.82
C ASP A 48 -11.66 -4.11 9.48
N LYS A 49 -12.51 -3.18 9.01
CA LYS A 49 -12.11 -1.79 8.77
C LYS A 49 -11.58 -1.13 10.04
N LYS A 50 -12.31 -1.24 11.15
CA LYS A 50 -11.91 -0.68 12.44
C LYS A 50 -10.63 -1.33 12.98
N GLY A 51 -10.48 -2.65 12.80
CA GLY A 51 -9.26 -3.36 13.16
C GLY A 51 -8.05 -2.85 12.38
N PHE A 52 -8.19 -2.70 11.07
CA PHE A 52 -7.12 -2.23 10.20
C PHE A 52 -6.76 -0.77 10.48
N SER A 53 -7.75 0.11 10.62
CA SER A 53 -7.56 1.52 11.00
C SER A 53 -6.81 1.66 12.33
N LYS A 54 -7.21 0.88 13.35
CA LYS A 54 -6.52 0.90 14.65
C LYS A 54 -5.05 0.50 14.52
N TRP A 55 -4.76 -0.53 13.73
CA TRP A 55 -3.41 -1.02 13.51
C TRP A 55 -2.55 0.00 12.76
N VAL A 56 -3.07 0.61 11.69
CA VAL A 56 -2.41 1.72 10.99
C VAL A 56 -2.12 2.89 11.94
N GLY A 57 -3.11 3.27 12.76
CA GLY A 57 -2.95 4.33 13.74
C GLY A 57 -1.84 4.05 14.75
N GLN A 58 -1.67 2.80 15.20
CA GLN A 58 -0.58 2.41 16.09
C GLN A 58 0.79 2.58 15.42
N LEU A 59 0.94 2.10 14.18
CA LEU A 59 2.19 2.26 13.44
C LEU A 59 2.54 3.73 13.18
N TYR A 60 1.54 4.56 12.89
CA TYR A 60 1.75 6.00 12.71
C TYR A 60 2.29 6.69 13.96
N GLN A 61 1.84 6.28 15.16
CA GLN A 61 2.38 6.83 16.42
C GLN A 61 3.84 6.44 16.68
N GLU A 62 4.34 5.40 16.02
CA GLU A 62 5.72 4.91 16.14
C GLU A 62 6.66 5.53 15.09
N LEU A 63 6.15 6.43 14.23
CA LEU A 63 6.96 7.07 13.21
C LEU A 63 8.13 7.84 13.84
N PRO A 64 9.35 7.69 13.28
CA PRO A 64 10.52 8.39 13.80
C PRO A 64 10.59 9.85 13.36
N PHE A 65 9.64 10.31 12.53
CA PHE A 65 9.61 11.64 11.95
C PHE A 65 8.23 12.28 12.17
N PRO A 66 8.16 13.58 12.52
CA PRO A 66 6.98 14.39 12.31
C PRO A 66 6.50 14.34 10.85
N VAL A 67 5.19 14.46 10.65
CA VAL A 67 4.56 14.41 9.33
C VAL A 67 3.85 15.73 9.02
N GLU A 68 4.06 16.24 7.81
CA GLU A 68 3.36 17.41 7.26
C GLU A 68 2.55 16.99 6.04
N TYR A 69 1.29 17.41 5.96
CA TYR A 69 0.42 17.11 4.82
C TYR A 69 0.41 18.28 3.84
N VAL A 70 0.75 18.00 2.57
CA VAL A 70 0.92 19.03 1.54
C VAL A 70 0.12 18.69 0.29
N ALA A 71 -0.34 19.73 -0.42
CA ALA A 71 -0.93 19.57 -1.74
C ALA A 71 0.16 19.31 -2.79
N GLY A 72 -0.15 18.53 -3.84
CA GLY A 72 0.82 18.15 -4.86
C GLY A 72 1.70 16.97 -4.45
N GLN A 73 2.50 16.46 -5.41
CA GLN A 73 3.50 15.42 -5.17
C GLN A 73 4.79 16.06 -4.59
N PRO A 74 5.17 15.79 -3.32
CA PRO A 74 6.30 16.47 -2.68
C PRO A 74 7.66 15.99 -3.18
N TYR A 75 7.75 14.75 -3.68
CA TYR A 75 9.01 14.12 -4.06
C TYR A 75 8.85 13.40 -5.40
N LYS A 76 9.85 13.56 -6.27
CA LYS A 76 9.92 12.78 -7.51
C LYS A 76 10.60 11.44 -7.29
N THR A 77 11.48 11.35 -6.29
CA THR A 77 12.25 10.14 -5.98
C THR A 77 12.37 9.91 -4.47
N ALA A 78 12.55 8.65 -4.06
CA ALA A 78 12.83 8.31 -2.67
C ALA A 78 14.13 8.94 -2.14
N ALA A 79 15.11 9.20 -3.02
CA ALA A 79 16.35 9.90 -2.66
C ALA A 79 16.09 11.36 -2.29
N GLU A 80 15.24 12.06 -3.06
CA GLU A 80 14.78 13.42 -2.71
C GLU A 80 14.02 13.42 -1.39
N MET A 81 13.11 12.46 -1.18
CA MET A 81 12.38 12.31 0.08
C MET A 81 13.31 12.10 1.27
N THR A 82 14.26 11.17 1.15
CA THR A 82 15.22 10.85 2.21
C THR A 82 16.09 12.05 2.55
N GLU A 83 16.56 12.79 1.55
CA GLU A 83 17.39 13.97 1.75
C GLU A 83 16.58 15.13 2.38
N ASP A 84 15.34 15.37 1.97
CA ASP A 84 14.47 16.39 2.57
C ASP A 84 14.18 16.08 4.05
N VAL A 85 13.88 14.82 4.39
CA VAL A 85 13.69 14.39 5.78
C VAL A 85 15.00 14.53 6.57
N ARG A 86 16.15 14.18 5.98
CA ARG A 86 17.46 14.35 6.63
C ARG A 86 17.78 15.82 6.93
N GLN A 87 17.37 16.75 6.05
CA GLN A 87 17.65 18.18 6.20
C GLN A 87 16.66 18.88 7.14
N THR A 88 15.37 18.54 7.06
CA THR A 88 14.29 19.26 7.74
C THR A 88 13.80 18.54 9.00
N GLY A 89 14.00 17.23 9.08
CA GLY A 89 13.42 16.36 10.11
C GLY A 89 11.93 16.07 9.91
N VAL A 90 11.30 16.47 8.80
CA VAL A 90 9.85 16.35 8.56
C VAL A 90 9.58 15.55 7.29
N LEU A 91 8.71 14.54 7.39
CA LEU A 91 8.21 13.78 6.24
C LEU A 91 6.96 14.46 5.67
N LYS A 92 7.01 14.87 4.39
CA LYS A 92 5.85 15.45 3.70
C LYS A 92 5.05 14.38 2.99
N ILE A 93 3.74 14.36 3.19
CA ILE A 93 2.82 13.40 2.57
C ILE A 93 1.80 14.15 1.72
N SER A 94 1.65 13.70 0.47
CA SER A 94 0.69 14.28 -0.46
C SER A 94 -0.75 14.01 -0.03
N THR A 95 -1.57 15.07 -0.04
CA THR A 95 -3.03 14.98 0.11
C THR A 95 -3.76 14.64 -1.19
N ASP A 96 -3.05 14.59 -2.32
CA ASP A 96 -3.66 14.32 -3.62
C ASP A 96 -4.09 12.84 -3.73
N PHE A 97 -5.13 12.59 -4.52
CA PHE A 97 -5.69 11.26 -4.77
C PHE A 97 -6.01 10.51 -3.47
N ASN A 98 -6.54 11.17 -2.44
CA ASN A 98 -6.78 10.59 -1.11
C ASN A 98 -8.24 10.16 -0.91
N ASP A 99 -8.70 9.27 -1.78
CA ASP A 99 -10.09 8.77 -1.83
C ASP A 99 -10.17 7.27 -1.48
N PRO A 100 -9.79 6.87 -0.24
CA PRO A 100 -9.68 5.47 0.16
C PRO A 100 -11.02 4.74 0.27
N VAL A 101 -11.02 3.43 -0.01
CA VAL A 101 -12.20 2.55 0.14
C VAL A 101 -12.26 1.88 1.53
N VAL A 102 -11.10 1.66 2.16
CA VAL A 102 -10.98 0.92 3.42
C VAL A 102 -10.94 1.86 4.63
N LEU A 103 -10.05 2.85 4.58
CA LEU A 103 -9.77 3.80 5.65
C LEU A 103 -10.60 5.08 5.47
N SER A 104 -10.73 5.90 6.52
CA SER A 104 -11.10 7.31 6.31
C SER A 104 -9.96 8.06 5.62
N SER A 105 -10.25 9.20 4.99
CA SER A 105 -9.22 10.03 4.34
C SER A 105 -8.06 10.40 5.29
N GLN A 106 -8.34 10.67 6.56
CA GLN A 106 -7.29 10.98 7.53
C GLN A 106 -6.43 9.75 7.89
N GLU A 107 -7.06 8.59 8.07
CA GLU A 107 -6.33 7.35 8.38
C GLU A 107 -5.52 6.86 7.17
N ASN A 108 -5.98 7.14 5.95
CA ASN A 108 -5.20 6.85 4.75
C ASN A 108 -3.94 7.72 4.63
N LEU A 109 -3.98 8.96 5.14
CA LEU A 109 -2.77 9.77 5.27
C LEU A 109 -1.79 9.18 6.30
N TYR A 110 -2.29 8.60 7.39
CA TYR A 110 -1.45 7.86 8.34
C TYR A 110 -0.82 6.64 7.68
N PHE A 111 -1.61 5.89 6.92
CA PHE A 111 -1.16 4.74 6.15
C PHE A 111 -0.04 5.11 5.17
N ARG A 112 -0.22 6.19 4.41
CA ARG A 112 0.79 6.73 3.48
C ARG A 112 2.06 7.18 4.21
N ALA A 113 1.92 7.90 5.33
CA ALA A 113 3.07 8.31 6.13
C ALA A 113 3.89 7.10 6.63
N THR A 114 3.21 6.07 7.13
CA THR A 114 3.84 4.81 7.52
C THR A 114 4.55 4.16 6.33
N HIS A 115 3.87 4.03 5.19
CA HIS A 115 4.45 3.47 3.98
C HIS A 115 5.70 4.22 3.50
N ASP A 116 5.61 5.54 3.33
CA ASP A 116 6.69 6.38 2.82
C ASP A 116 7.89 6.38 3.78
N SER A 117 7.65 6.27 5.09
CA SER A 117 8.73 6.09 6.06
C SER A 117 9.52 4.79 5.83
N HIS A 118 8.89 3.73 5.33
CA HIS A 118 9.57 2.47 5.06
C HIS A 118 10.58 2.60 3.91
N HIS A 119 10.29 3.42 2.89
CA HIS A 119 11.27 3.72 1.84
C HIS A 119 12.53 4.37 2.41
N ILE A 120 12.37 5.31 3.36
CA ILE A 120 13.49 5.97 4.04
C ILE A 120 14.27 4.97 4.89
N LEU A 121 13.58 4.22 5.76
CA LEU A 121 14.21 3.32 6.73
C LEU A 121 14.85 2.09 6.07
N GLY A 122 14.25 1.60 4.99
CA GLY A 122 14.73 0.44 4.24
C GLY A 122 15.68 0.78 3.10
N GLY A 123 15.81 2.06 2.74
CA GLY A 123 16.59 2.49 1.58
C GLY A 123 16.03 1.96 0.25
N TRP A 124 14.71 1.81 0.16
CA TRP A 124 14.02 1.31 -1.03
C TRP A 124 13.52 2.47 -1.87
N ASP A 125 13.79 2.44 -3.17
CA ASP A 125 13.33 3.49 -4.08
C ASP A 125 11.85 3.33 -4.47
N PHE A 126 11.34 4.23 -5.31
CA PHE A 126 9.97 4.16 -5.86
C PHE A 126 9.90 3.30 -7.13
N SER A 127 10.89 2.42 -7.36
CA SER A 127 10.82 1.43 -8.45
C SER A 127 9.87 0.29 -8.07
N TRP A 128 9.51 -0.55 -9.05
CA TRP A 128 8.71 -1.74 -8.79
C TRP A 128 9.33 -2.64 -7.71
N GLU A 129 10.64 -2.86 -7.77
CA GLU A 129 11.38 -3.64 -6.79
C GLU A 129 11.39 -2.98 -5.40
N GLY A 130 11.48 -1.65 -5.36
CA GLY A 130 11.43 -0.85 -4.15
C GLY A 130 10.07 -0.89 -3.46
N GLU A 131 8.98 -0.69 -4.21
CA GLU A 131 7.59 -0.83 -3.74
C GLU A 131 7.32 -2.25 -3.21
N LEU A 132 7.78 -3.28 -3.92
CA LEU A 132 7.70 -4.66 -3.46
C LEU A 132 8.45 -4.89 -2.14
N ALA A 133 9.63 -4.28 -1.97
CA ALA A 133 10.42 -4.42 -0.75
C ALA A 133 9.77 -3.69 0.43
N ALA A 134 9.32 -2.44 0.23
CA ALA A 134 8.63 -1.64 1.24
C ALA A 134 7.32 -2.30 1.69
N CYS A 135 6.49 -2.77 0.76
CA CYS A 135 5.25 -3.48 1.09
C CYS A 135 5.51 -4.84 1.74
N GLN A 136 6.52 -5.59 1.29
CA GLN A 136 6.91 -6.85 1.91
C GLN A 136 7.32 -6.63 3.37
N TYR A 137 8.11 -5.59 3.66
CA TYR A 137 8.47 -5.19 5.02
C TYR A 137 7.23 -4.84 5.83
N PHE A 138 6.32 -4.02 5.28
CA PHE A 138 5.07 -3.66 5.93
C PHE A 138 4.26 -4.90 6.33
N CYS A 139 4.22 -5.92 5.47
CA CYS A 139 3.56 -7.20 5.79
C CYS A 139 4.22 -7.94 6.96
N THR A 140 5.51 -7.75 7.24
CA THR A 140 6.18 -8.39 8.39
C THR A 140 5.76 -7.81 9.74
N LEU A 141 5.15 -6.62 9.75
CA LEU A 141 4.68 -5.94 10.97
C LEU A 141 3.36 -6.52 11.51
N THR A 142 2.81 -7.55 10.88
CA THR A 142 1.59 -8.24 11.31
C THR A 142 1.55 -9.69 10.83
N ASN A 143 0.86 -10.54 11.59
CA ASN A 143 0.54 -11.92 11.17
C ASN A 143 -0.88 -12.02 10.57
N ASN A 144 -1.60 -10.90 10.43
CA ASN A 144 -2.96 -10.90 9.90
C ASN A 144 -2.97 -11.01 8.37
N SER A 145 -3.44 -12.15 7.86
CA SER A 145 -3.49 -12.43 6.42
C SER A 145 -4.44 -11.52 5.64
N LEU A 146 -5.50 -11.01 6.25
CA LEU A 146 -6.36 -10.01 5.62
C LEU A 146 -5.60 -8.70 5.44
N TYR A 147 -4.81 -8.28 6.44
CA TYR A 147 -4.03 -7.04 6.35
C TYR A 147 -2.97 -7.15 5.27
N HIS A 148 -2.32 -8.30 5.15
CA HIS A 148 -1.42 -8.60 4.03
C HIS A 148 -2.08 -8.37 2.66
N ARG A 149 -3.34 -8.78 2.50
CA ARG A 149 -4.09 -8.59 1.25
C ARG A 149 -4.48 -7.14 1.02
N ILE A 150 -4.88 -6.42 2.08
CA ILE A 150 -5.14 -4.98 2.01
C ILE A 150 -3.87 -4.23 1.59
N LEU A 151 -2.74 -4.47 2.27
CA LEU A 151 -1.45 -3.87 1.95
C LEU A 151 -1.03 -4.14 0.49
N PHE A 152 -1.16 -5.39 0.03
CA PHE A 152 -0.81 -5.73 -1.33
C PHE A 152 -1.72 -5.03 -2.35
N SER A 153 -3.01 -4.90 -2.05
CA SER A 153 -3.93 -4.16 -2.92
C SER A 153 -3.61 -2.67 -2.98
N GLU A 154 -3.46 -2.03 -1.82
CA GLU A 154 -3.27 -0.58 -1.71
C GLU A 154 -1.90 -0.12 -2.22
N LEU A 155 -0.87 -0.96 -2.10
CA LEU A 155 0.50 -0.60 -2.48
C LEU A 155 0.91 -1.21 -3.82
N ILE A 156 0.78 -2.53 -3.97
CA ILE A 156 1.36 -3.24 -5.12
C ILE A 156 0.43 -3.23 -6.32
N LEU A 157 -0.88 -3.44 -6.15
CA LEU A 157 -1.81 -3.41 -7.29
C LEU A 157 -1.98 -1.99 -7.84
N GLN A 158 -2.05 -0.98 -6.97
CA GLN A 158 -2.09 0.42 -7.39
C GLN A 158 -0.78 0.84 -8.08
N ALA A 159 0.38 0.50 -7.52
CA ALA A 159 1.67 0.77 -8.19
C ALA A 159 1.77 0.07 -9.55
N ALA A 160 1.34 -1.20 -9.65
CA ALA A 160 1.30 -1.92 -10.91
C ALA A 160 0.40 -1.23 -11.94
N SER A 161 -0.80 -0.83 -11.55
CA SER A 161 -1.73 -0.11 -12.43
C SER A 161 -1.17 1.25 -12.87
N CYS A 162 -0.64 2.03 -11.93
CA CYS A 162 -0.05 3.35 -12.21
C CYS A 162 1.12 3.26 -13.20
N LEU A 163 2.03 2.30 -12.98
CA LEU A 163 3.17 2.05 -13.87
C LEU A 163 2.73 1.52 -15.25
N HIS A 164 1.61 0.79 -15.33
CA HIS A 164 1.08 0.27 -16.59
C HIS A 164 0.35 1.33 -17.42
N LEU A 165 -0.43 2.20 -16.78
CA LEU A 165 -1.29 3.19 -17.44
C LEU A 165 -0.67 4.59 -17.54
N GLY A 166 0.44 4.83 -16.82
CA GLY A 166 1.09 6.14 -16.75
C GLY A 166 0.41 7.14 -15.81
N GLY A 167 -0.43 6.67 -14.89
CA GLY A 167 -1.13 7.50 -13.90
C GLY A 167 -2.04 6.71 -12.97
N PHE A 168 -2.46 7.32 -11.86
CA PHE A 168 -3.33 6.70 -10.88
C PHE A 168 -4.76 6.50 -11.40
N THR A 169 -5.32 5.32 -11.19
CA THR A 169 -6.73 5.01 -11.43
C THR A 169 -7.57 5.24 -10.17
N GLU A 170 -8.89 5.10 -10.28
CA GLU A 170 -9.78 5.16 -9.11
C GLU A 170 -9.36 4.11 -8.08
N GLN A 171 -9.18 4.55 -6.83
CA GLN A 171 -8.77 3.64 -5.76
C GLN A 171 -9.86 2.63 -5.45
N LYS A 172 -9.46 1.36 -5.44
CA LYS A 172 -10.29 0.23 -5.03
C LYS A 172 -9.50 -0.82 -4.26
N LEU A 173 -10.22 -1.60 -3.46
CA LEU A 173 -9.69 -2.76 -2.78
C LEU A 173 -9.88 -4.02 -3.63
N VAL A 174 -8.83 -4.79 -3.86
CA VAL A 174 -8.89 -6.09 -4.56
C VAL A 174 -8.14 -7.11 -3.71
N LEU A 175 -8.88 -8.01 -3.05
CA LEU A 175 -8.33 -8.98 -2.10
C LEU A 175 -7.85 -10.28 -2.76
N THR A 176 -8.12 -10.47 -4.05
CA THR A 176 -7.69 -11.63 -4.83
C THR A 176 -6.53 -11.30 -5.74
N LEU A 177 -5.80 -12.32 -6.18
CA LEU A 177 -4.69 -12.19 -7.14
C LEU A 177 -4.97 -13.03 -8.40
N PRO A 178 -4.33 -12.71 -9.54
CA PRO A 178 -4.56 -13.41 -10.79
C PRO A 178 -3.88 -14.77 -10.80
N TYR A 179 -4.60 -15.81 -10.37
CA TYR A 179 -4.22 -17.22 -10.51
C TYR A 179 -5.16 -17.96 -11.45
#